data_AF-A0A6A9QMB2-F1
#
_entry.id   AF-A0A6A9QMB2-F1
#
_cell.length_a   1.000
_cell.length_b   1.000
_cell.length_c   1.000
_cell.angle_alpha   90.00
_cell.angle_beta   90.00
_cell.angle_gamma   90.00
#
_symmetry.space_group_name_H-M   'P 1'
#
loop_
_entity.id
_entity.type
_entity.pdbx_description
1 polymer ?
#
loop_
_entity_poly.entity_id
_entity_poly.type
_entity_poly.pdbx_seq_one_letter_code
_entity_poly.pdbx_strand_id
1 'polypeptide(L)' 'MAVCKNCGFKTKSNEKIILKESYDHSHDKIIVADGRKIQGRLYSVLCPKCGSSLSILINQRKKLYKCSLCGSIFNYI' A
#
# COMPACT_ATOMS: atom_id res chain seq x y z
N MET A 1 12.01 -21.64 -20.89
CA MET A 1 11.40 -21.29 -22.19
C MET A 1 9.94 -20.95 -21.97
N ALA A 2 9.59 -19.67 -21.99
CA ALA A 2 8.19 -19.25 -21.91
C ALA A 2 7.55 -19.44 -23.29
N VAL A 3 6.45 -20.19 -23.35
CA VAL A 3 5.70 -20.46 -24.58
C VAL A 3 4.27 -19.99 -24.36
N CYS A 4 3.77 -19.13 -25.24
CA CYS A 4 2.39 -18.65 -25.16
C CYS A 4 1.42 -19.81 -25.44
N LYS A 5 0.53 -20.12 -24.48
CA LYS A 5 -0.41 -21.24 -24.61
C LYS A 5 -1.52 -21.01 -25.65
N ASN A 6 -1.75 -19.76 -26.07
CA ASN A 6 -2.80 -19.42 -27.01
C ASN A 6 -2.34 -19.43 -28.48
N CYS A 7 -1.10 -19.03 -28.77
CA CYS A 7 -0.57 -18.93 -30.14
C CYS A 7 0.72 -19.74 -30.39
N GLY A 8 1.26 -20.41 -29.37
CA GLY A 8 2.46 -21.26 -29.50
C GLY A 8 3.78 -20.49 -29.71
N PHE A 9 3.75 -19.15 -29.70
CA PHE A 9 4.93 -18.33 -29.91
C PHE A 9 5.97 -18.55 -28.80
N LYS A 10 7.22 -18.78 -29.21
CA LYS A 10 8.36 -19.07 -28.33
C LYS A 10 9.37 -17.94 -28.44
N THR A 11 9.57 -17.17 -27.37
CA THR A 11 10.64 -16.18 -27.31
C THR A 11 11.97 -16.89 -27.05
N LYS A 12 12.93 -16.73 -27.97
CA LYS A 12 14.33 -17.08 -27.70
C LYS A 12 14.93 -16.01 -26.78
N SER A 13 14.73 -16.14 -25.48
CA SER A 13 15.38 -15.26 -24.51
C SER A 13 16.82 -15.71 -24.30
N ASN A 14 17.71 -15.31 -25.21
CA ASN A 14 19.16 -15.37 -25.00
C ASN A 14 19.70 -13.95 -24.91
N GLU A 15 19.21 -13.20 -23.93
CA GLU A 15 19.95 -12.02 -23.48
C GLU A 15 21.16 -12.54 -22.71
N LYS A 16 22.31 -12.58 -23.37
CA LYS A 16 23.59 -12.82 -22.70
C LYS A 16 23.86 -11.58 -21.86
N ILE A 17 23.58 -11.64 -20.57
CA ILE A 17 23.91 -10.57 -19.61
C ILE A 17 25.44 -10.53 -19.52
N ILE A 18 26.07 -9.62 -20.27
CA ILE A 18 27.54 -9.52 -20.37
C ILE A 18 28.12 -8.73 -19.18
N LEU A 19 27.34 -7.86 -18.55
CA LEU A 19 27.74 -7.09 -17.37
C LEU A 19 26.60 -7.14 -16.33
N LYS A 20 26.91 -7.58 -15.12
CA LYS A 20 26.00 -7.57 -13.97
C LYS A 20 26.68 -6.80 -12.85
N GLU A 21 26.36 -5.52 -12.72
CA GLU A 21 26.71 -4.76 -11.52
C GLU A 21 25.63 -5.03 -10.48
N SER A 22 26.03 -5.62 -9.35
CA SER A 22 25.18 -5.80 -8.20
C SER A 22 25.45 -4.65 -7.23
N TYR A 23 24.47 -3.75 -7.09
CA TYR A 23 24.47 -2.76 -6.03
C TYR A 23 23.73 -3.31 -4.81
N ASP A 24 24.30 -3.07 -3.63
CA ASP A 24 23.66 -3.43 -2.37
C ASP A 24 22.52 -2.43 -2.07
N HIS A 25 21.31 -2.82 -2.43
CA HIS A 25 20.08 -2.08 -2.13
C HIS A 25 19.45 -2.48 -0.79
N SER A 26 20.18 -3.17 0.11
CA SER A 26 19.66 -3.60 1.42
C SER A 26 19.13 -2.46 2.29
N HIS A 27 19.58 -1.24 2.03
CA HIS A 27 19.19 -0.02 2.76
C HIS A 27 18.23 0.88 1.98
N ASP A 28 17.84 0.51 0.76
CA ASP A 28 16.95 1.31 -0.07
C ASP A 28 15.52 1.22 0.48
N LYS A 29 15.00 2.36 0.92
CA LYS A 29 13.62 2.48 1.39
C LYS A 29 12.76 3.09 0.30
N ILE A 30 12.00 2.26 -0.40
CA ILE A 30 10.97 2.74 -1.32
C ILE A 30 9.75 3.12 -0.47
N ILE A 31 9.51 4.42 -0.30
CA ILE A 31 8.29 4.91 0.34
C ILE A 31 7.17 4.90 -0.72
N VAL A 32 6.40 3.82 -0.75
CA VAL A 32 5.21 3.72 -1.60
C VAL A 32 4.05 4.41 -0.90
N ALA A 33 3.78 5.66 -1.26
CA ALA A 33 2.56 6.35 -0.86
C ALA A 33 1.44 5.98 -1.84
N ASP A 34 0.58 5.03 -1.47
CA ASP A 34 -0.70 4.81 -2.15
C ASP A 34 -1.52 6.10 -2.03
N GLY A 35 -1.51 6.96 -3.04
CA GLY A 35 -2.06 8.32 -3.04
C GLY A 35 -3.57 8.46 -2.83
N ARG A 36 -4.15 7.80 -1.84
CA ARG A 36 -5.54 7.91 -1.41
C ARG A 36 -5.71 9.27 -0.76
N LYS A 37 -6.26 10.23 -1.51
CA LYS A 37 -6.70 11.51 -0.99
C LYS A 37 -7.77 11.26 0.07
N ILE A 38 -7.47 11.58 1.32
CA ILE A 38 -8.42 11.47 2.41
C ILE A 38 -9.35 12.68 2.35
N GLN A 39 -10.54 12.53 1.77
CA GLN A 39 -11.57 13.57 1.82
C GLN A 39 -12.24 13.55 3.20
N GLY A 40 -12.08 14.64 3.97
CA GLY A 40 -12.72 14.82 5.28
C GLY A 40 -11.81 15.52 6.28
N ARG A 41 -12.39 15.94 7.41
CA ARG A 41 -11.62 16.49 8.53
C ARG A 41 -10.89 15.33 9.22
N LEU A 42 -9.56 15.39 9.26
CA LEU A 42 -8.74 14.43 10.00
C LEU A 42 -8.84 14.73 11.50
N TYR A 43 -9.03 13.67 12.28
CA TYR A 43 -9.05 13.70 13.73
C TYR A 43 -7.90 12.86 14.26
N SER A 44 -7.23 13.38 15.29
CA SER A 44 -6.15 12.68 15.99
C SER A 44 -6.72 11.74 17.04
N VAL A 45 -7.26 10.61 16.60
CA VAL A 45 -7.87 9.58 17.46
C VAL A 45 -7.22 8.24 17.18
N LEU A 46 -6.77 7.57 18.25
CA LEU A 46 -6.01 6.33 18.17
C LEU A 46 -6.91 5.16 17.76
N CYS A 47 -6.55 4.48 16.69
CA CYS A 47 -7.26 3.30 16.22
C CYS A 47 -6.92 2.10 17.10
N PRO A 48 -7.90 1.44 17.73
CA PRO A 48 -7.65 0.30 18.62
C PRO A 48 -7.09 -0.94 17.87
N LYS A 49 -7.25 -1.00 16.55
CA LYS A 49 -6.82 -2.15 15.74
C LYS A 49 -5.36 -2.05 15.27
N CYS A 50 -4.86 -0.84 15.03
CA CYS A 50 -3.55 -0.65 14.38
C CYS A 50 -2.68 0.45 14.99
N GLY A 51 -3.16 1.15 16.03
CA GLY A 51 -2.40 2.19 16.72
C GLY A 51 -2.27 3.52 15.95
N SER A 52 -2.76 3.62 14.72
CA SER A 52 -2.79 4.89 13.96
C SER A 52 -3.52 5.99 14.72
N SER A 53 -2.92 7.18 14.84
CA SER A 53 -3.60 8.38 15.34
C SER A 53 -4.46 9.07 14.27
N LEU A 54 -4.33 8.70 13.01
CA LEU A 54 -5.04 9.33 11.91
C LEU A 54 -6.38 8.63 11.65
N SER A 55 -7.46 9.35 11.93
CA SER A 55 -8.82 8.88 11.76
C SER A 55 -9.74 9.95 11.16
N ILE A 56 -10.81 9.52 10.49
CA ILE A 56 -11.80 10.38 9.84
C ILE A 56 -13.11 10.22 10.60
N LEU A 57 -13.75 11.33 11.00
CA LEU A 57 -15.06 11.26 11.64
C LEU A 57 -16.14 10.98 10.59
N ILE A 58 -16.86 9.87 10.74
CA ILE A 58 -17.93 9.46 9.83
C ILE A 58 -19.30 9.89 10.37
N ASN A 59 -19.47 9.90 11.69
CA ASN A 59 -20.73 10.31 12.32
C ASN A 59 -20.47 11.08 13.61
N GLN A 60 -20.80 12.37 13.60
CA GLN A 60 -20.63 13.27 14.75
C GLN A 60 -21.49 12.87 15.94
N ARG A 61 -22.76 12.48 15.73
CA ARG A 61 -23.70 12.17 16.82
C ARG A 61 -23.29 10.93 17.62
N LYS A 62 -22.74 9.93 16.93
CA LYS A 62 -22.31 8.66 17.53
C LYS A 62 -20.82 8.60 17.85
N LYS A 63 -20.05 9.67 17.58
CA LYS A 63 -18.57 9.70 17.66
C LYS A 63 -17.91 8.49 16.98
N LEU A 64 -18.37 8.18 15.76
CA LEU A 64 -17.81 7.08 14.94
C LEU A 64 -16.68 7.59 14.06
N TYR A 65 -15.52 6.94 14.17
CA TYR A 65 -14.31 7.24 13.43
C TYR A 65 -13.93 6.08 12.51
N LYS A 66 -13.33 6.40 11.36
CA LYS A 66 -12.68 5.46 10.44
C LYS A 66 -11.18 5.68 10.47
N CYS A 67 -10.40 4.64 10.76
CA CYS A 67 -8.96 4.72 10.60
C CYS A 67 -8.58 4.94 9.13
N SER A 68 -7.72 5.92 8.85
CA SER A 68 -7.25 6.18 7.48
C SER A 68 -6.29 5.11 6.96
N LEU A 69 -5.57 4.43 7.86
CA LEU A 69 -4.57 3.41 7.53
C LEU A 69 -5.20 2.02 7.33
N CYS A 70 -5.94 1.50 8.31
CA CYS A 70 -6.49 0.14 8.25
C CYS A 70 -7.98 0.06 7.85
N GLY A 71 -8.66 1.22 7.76
CA GLY A 71 -10.08 1.29 7.40
C GLY A 71 -11.06 0.87 8.51
N SER A 72 -10.58 0.44 9.68
CA SER A 72 -11.43 0.03 10.80
C SER A 72 -12.33 1.17 11.27
N ILE A 73 -13.61 0.86 11.50
CA ILE A 73 -14.58 1.79 12.07
C ILE A 73 -14.69 1.52 13.58
N PHE A 74 -14.62 2.55 14.40
CA PHE A 74 -14.64 2.42 15.86
C PHE A 74 -15.24 3.65 16.53
N ASN A 75 -15.72 3.48 17.75
CA ASN A 75 -16.12 4.57 18.63
C ASN A 75 -14.97 4.92 19.56
N TYR A 76 -14.80 6.22 19.83
CA TYR A 76 -13.98 6.68 20.94
C TYR A 76 -14.93 6.91 22.12
N ILE A 77 -14.96 5.94 23.05
CA ILE A 77 -15.70 6.04 24.32
C ILE A 77 -14.83 6.83 25.30
#